data_AF-A0A651HZZ8-F1
#
_entry.id   AF-A0A651HZZ8-F1
#
_cell.length_a   1.000
_cell.length_b   1.000
_cell.length_c   1.000
_cell.angle_alpha   90.00
_cell.angle_beta   90.00
_cell.angle_gamma   90.00
#
_symmetry.space_group_name_H-M   'P 1'
#
loop_
_entity.id
_entity.type
_entity.pdbx_description
1 polymer ?
#
loop_
_entity_poly.entity_id
_entity_poly.type
_entity_poly.pdbx_seq_one_letter_code
_entity_poly.pdbx_strand_id
1 'polypeptide(L)'
;MNHQNWVFLDEFGGRHSVGIYHGPTSGNLMIYCNSKVVLIDFLVKTAKTYSFFINEEFCEIIMKEEDDKSFTYEFKVNKKVDTPLNKLREAREQKYLTYSLIILAIFLLFVGMVVFLALR
;
A
#
# COMPACT_ATOMS: atom_id res chain seq x y z
N MET A 1 11.99 3.84 24.54
CA MET A 1 10.72 3.42 23.90
C MET A 1 10.73 3.98 22.51
N ASN A 2 10.56 3.13 21.51
CA ASN A 2 10.54 3.55 20.11
C ASN A 2 9.08 3.68 19.69
N HIS A 3 8.76 4.79 19.02
CA HIS A 3 7.43 5.03 18.49
C HIS A 3 7.57 5.62 17.09
N GLN A 4 6.69 5.23 16.20
CA GLN A 4 6.63 5.76 14.84
C GLN A 4 5.19 5.84 14.38
N ASN A 5 4.88 6.92 13.67
CA ASN A 5 3.53 7.22 13.20
C ASN A 5 3.56 7.47 11.69
N TRP A 6 2.50 7.04 11.03
CA TRP A 6 2.22 7.29 9.63
C TRP A 6 0.82 7.86 9.47
N VAL A 7 0.63 8.60 8.39
CA VAL A 7 -0.69 9.01 7.92
C VAL A 7 -0.97 8.23 6.65
N PHE A 8 -2.03 7.43 6.69
CA PHE A 8 -2.56 6.71 5.55
C PHE A 8 -3.80 7.44 5.04
N LEU A 9 -3.86 7.70 3.74
CA LEU A 9 -5.03 8.23 3.05
C LEU A 9 -5.63 7.10 2.22
N ASP A 10 -6.87 6.71 2.51
CA ASP A 10 -7.56 5.70 1.72
C ASP A 10 -8.10 6.28 0.39
N GLU A 11 -8.52 5.41 -0.53
CA GLU A 11 -9.04 5.81 -1.84
C GLU A 11 -10.39 6.56 -1.78
N PHE A 12 -11.04 6.59 -0.61
CA PHE A 12 -12.30 7.31 -0.35
C PHE A 12 -12.08 8.67 0.35
N GLY A 13 -10.82 9.06 0.58
CA GLY A 13 -10.47 10.32 1.27
C GLY A 13 -10.43 10.22 2.80
N GLY A 14 -10.58 9.02 3.35
CA GLY A 14 -10.41 8.72 4.77
C GLY A 14 -8.95 8.91 5.20
N ARG A 15 -8.75 9.66 6.29
CA ARG A 15 -7.44 9.88 6.90
C ARG A 15 -7.27 9.01 8.13
N HIS A 16 -6.23 8.19 8.13
CA HIS A 16 -5.92 7.24 9.20
C HIS A 16 -4.54 7.54 9.79
N SER A 17 -4.49 7.81 11.09
CA SER A 17 -3.24 7.90 11.84
C SER A 17 -2.89 6.51 12.36
N VAL A 18 -1.89 5.89 11.74
CA VAL A 18 -1.39 4.57 12.12
C VAL A 18 -0.13 4.77 12.95
N GLY A 19 0.00 4.05 14.05
CA GLY A 19 1.20 4.13 14.87
C GLY A 19 1.60 2.78 15.43
N ILE A 20 2.89 2.69 15.74
CA ILE A 20 3.48 1.58 16.47
C ILE A 20 4.20 2.12 17.69
N TYR A 21 4.00 1.44 18.83
CA TYR A 21 4.85 1.54 20.00
C TYR A 21 5.61 0.23 20.13
N HIS A 22 6.90 0.30 20.38
CA HIS A 22 7.73 -0.86 20.65
C HIS A 22 8.74 -0.51 21.75
N GLY A 23 8.76 -1.31 22.82
CA GLY A 23 9.77 -1.23 23.86
C GLY A 23 10.93 -2.18 23.54
N PRO A 24 12.09 -1.72 23.03
CA PRO A 24 13.15 -2.63 22.57
C PRO A 24 13.68 -3.55 23.67
N THR A 25 13.64 -3.10 24.93
CA THR A 25 14.09 -3.89 26.09
C THR A 25 13.03 -4.89 26.56
N SER A 26 11.77 -4.48 26.65
CA SER A 26 10.67 -5.35 27.12
C SER A 26 10.14 -6.28 26.02
N GLY A 27 10.30 -5.89 24.76
CA GLY A 27 9.68 -6.51 23.59
C GLY A 27 8.17 -6.26 23.50
N ASN A 28 7.62 -5.35 24.30
CA ASN A 28 6.19 -5.04 24.25
C ASN A 28 5.92 -4.16 23.03
N LEU A 29 4.98 -4.57 22.19
CA LEU A 29 4.62 -3.94 20.94
C LEU A 29 3.11 -3.67 20.90
N MET A 30 2.73 -2.48 20.43
CA MET A 30 1.33 -2.09 20.23
C MET A 30 1.21 -1.36 18.90
N ILE A 31 0.29 -1.83 18.06
CA ILE A 31 -0.13 -1.15 16.84
C ILE A 31 -1.50 -0.52 17.10
N TYR A 32 -1.66 0.73 16.69
CA TYR A 32 -2.90 1.47 16.85
C TYR A 32 -3.23 2.26 15.58
N CYS A 33 -4.53 2.49 15.36
CA CYS A 33 -5.06 3.27 14.25
C CYS A 33 -6.13 4.22 14.80
N ASN A 34 -6.01 5.52 14.53
CA ASN A 34 -6.93 6.56 15.02
C ASN A 34 -7.20 6.46 16.53
N SER A 35 -6.11 6.33 17.31
CA SER A 35 -6.12 6.17 18.76
C SER A 35 -6.81 4.90 19.28
N LYS A 36 -7.19 3.95 18.41
CA LYS A 36 -7.71 2.64 18.78
C LYS A 36 -6.64 1.58 18.64
N VAL A 37 -6.51 0.72 19.65
CA VAL A 37 -5.61 -0.43 19.60
C VAL A 37 -6.08 -1.40 18.51
N VAL A 38 -5.17 -1.76 17.61
CA VAL A 38 -5.40 -2.75 16.56
C VAL A 38 -4.83 -4.10 16.99
N LEU A 39 -3.61 -4.09 17.52
CA LEU A 39 -2.89 -5.29 17.92
C LEU A 39 -1.92 -4.99 19.06
N ILE A 40 -1.77 -5.93 19.97
CA ILE A 40 -0.71 -5.95 20.99
C ILE A 40 0.02 -7.27 20.87
N ASP A 41 1.34 -7.24 20.95
CA ASP A 41 2.20 -8.41 21.01
C ASP A 41 3.29 -8.20 22.07
N PHE A 42 3.70 -9.26 22.73
CA PHE A 42 4.65 -9.21 23.84
C PHE A 42 5.92 -9.98 23.49
N LEU A 43 7.04 -9.58 24.10
CA LEU A 43 8.34 -10.26 23.95
C LEU A 43 8.85 -10.31 22.48
N VAL A 44 8.46 -9.34 21.66
CA VAL A 44 8.93 -9.18 20.29
C VAL A 44 10.36 -8.65 20.32
N LYS A 45 11.33 -9.49 19.95
CA LYS A 45 12.77 -9.14 20.00
C LYS A 45 13.50 -9.34 18.67
N THR A 46 12.77 -9.69 17.62
CA THR A 46 13.30 -10.01 16.29
C THR A 46 12.38 -9.42 15.24
N ALA A 47 12.90 -9.23 14.02
CA ALA A 47 12.11 -8.79 12.87
C ALA A 47 10.79 -9.57 12.71
N LYS A 48 9.71 -8.86 12.43
CA LYS A 48 8.36 -9.43 12.28
C LYS A 48 7.48 -8.49 11.45
N THR A 49 6.61 -9.09 10.63
CA THR A 49 5.58 -8.34 9.89
C THR A 49 4.23 -8.57 10.53
N TYR A 50 3.49 -7.49 10.73
CA TYR A 50 2.10 -7.51 11.21
C TYR A 50 1.19 -7.06 10.09
N SER A 51 0.17 -7.84 9.81
CA SER A 51 -0.83 -7.51 8.78
C SER A 51 -2.18 -7.29 9.44
N PHE A 52 -2.91 -6.27 9.01
CA PHE A 52 -4.23 -5.90 9.51
C PHE A 52 -5.00 -5.12 8.46
N PHE A 53 -6.31 -5.00 8.65
CA PHE A 53 -7.15 -4.22 7.75
C PHE A 53 -7.40 -2.81 8.30
N ILE A 54 -7.33 -1.81 7.44
CA ILE A 54 -7.91 -0.49 7.66
C ILE A 54 -9.04 -0.34 6.64
N ASN A 55 -10.29 -0.35 7.10
CA ASN A 55 -11.46 -0.49 6.21
C ASN A 55 -11.29 -1.77 5.34
N GLU A 56 -11.25 -1.63 4.01
CA GLU A 56 -11.05 -2.73 3.06
C GLU A 56 -9.57 -2.90 2.62
N GLU A 57 -8.68 -2.04 3.11
CA GLU A 57 -7.27 -2.03 2.72
C GLU A 57 -6.47 -2.99 3.57
N PHE A 58 -5.71 -3.88 2.91
CA PHE A 58 -4.80 -4.78 3.59
C PHE A 58 -3.46 -4.07 3.82
N CYS A 59 -3.18 -3.78 5.08
CA CYS A 59 -2.04 -3.02 5.52
C CYS A 59 -1.05 -3.90 6.28
N GLU A 60 0.22 -3.53 6.20
CA GLU A 60 1.32 -4.22 6.85
C GLU A 60 2.22 -3.21 7.56
N ILE A 61 2.66 -3.57 8.77
CA ILE A 61 3.80 -2.93 9.44
C ILE A 61 4.93 -3.96 9.46
N ILE A 62 5.99 -3.64 8.74
CA ILE A 62 7.20 -4.45 8.66
C ILE A 62 8.19 -3.90 9.67
N MET A 63 8.53 -4.71 10.67
CA MET A 63 9.60 -4.41 11.61
C MET A 63 10.87 -5.14 11.17
N LYS A 64 11.94 -4.38 10.92
CA LYS A 64 13.26 -4.92 10.57
C LYS A 64 14.22 -4.67 11.72
N GLU A 65 15.11 -5.62 11.94
CA GLU A 65 16.24 -5.47 12.85
C GLU A 65 17.44 -4.99 12.04
N GLU A 66 18.11 -3.95 12.52
CA GLU A 66 19.31 -3.39 11.92
C GLU A 66 20.57 -3.99 12.57
N ASP A 67 21.73 -3.83 11.93
CA ASP A 67 23.01 -4.40 12.40
C ASP A 67 23.41 -3.94 13.81
N ASP A 68 22.94 -2.77 14.25
CA ASP A 68 23.19 -2.18 15.56
C ASP A 68 22.19 -2.64 16.65
N LYS A 69 21.37 -3.65 16.37
CA LYS A 69 20.26 -4.13 17.22
C LYS A 69 19.17 -3.08 17.44
N SER A 70 19.12 -2.04 16.61
CA SER A 70 17.97 -1.15 16.53
C SER A 70 16.88 -1.77 15.65
N PHE A 71 15.70 -1.17 15.67
CA PHE A 71 14.57 -1.59 14.86
C PHE A 71 14.08 -0.44 13.99
N THR A 72 13.88 -0.72 12.71
CA THR A 72 13.16 0.16 11.80
C THR A 72 11.77 -0.37 11.51
N TYR A 73 10.85 0.55 11.25
CA TYR A 73 9.45 0.23 11.00
C TYR A 73 9.02 0.83 9.67
N GLU A 74 8.25 0.06 8.91
CA GLU A 74 7.78 0.45 7.59
C GLU A 74 6.30 0.09 7.46
N PHE A 75 5.45 1.09 7.22
CA PHE A 75 4.04 0.87 6.92
C PHE A 75 3.84 0.74 5.41
N LYS A 76 3.11 -0.29 4.98
CA LYS A 76 2.75 -0.53 3.57
C LYS A 76 1.29 -0.90 3.42
N VAL A 77 0.70 -0.49 2.30
CA VAL A 77 -0.54 -1.07 1.79
C VAL A 77 -0.16 -2.13 0.76
N ASN A 78 -0.54 -3.38 1.02
CA ASN A 78 -0.17 -4.47 0.15
C ASN A 78 -1.30 -4.76 -0.84
N LYS A 79 -1.12 -4.24 -2.05
CA LYS A 79 -2.07 -4.37 -3.18
C LYS A 79 -1.96 -5.69 -3.95
N LYS A 80 -1.05 -6.58 -3.56
CA LYS A 80 -0.79 -7.86 -4.25
C LYS A 80 -1.45 -9.06 -3.58
N VAL A 81 -1.87 -8.91 -2.32
CA VAL A 81 -2.57 -9.98 -1.61
C VAL A 81 -3.97 -10.14 -2.20
N ASP A 82 -4.45 -11.39 -2.24
CA ASP A 82 -5.75 -11.76 -2.78
C ASP A 82 -6.89 -11.25 -1.88
N THR A 83 -7.23 -9.97 -2.00
CA THR A 83 -8.35 -9.32 -1.30
C THR A 83 -9.45 -8.92 -2.28
N PRO A 84 -10.71 -8.84 -1.85
CA PRO A 84 -11.79 -8.38 -2.71
C PRO A 84 -11.50 -7.03 -3.37
N LEU A 85 -10.95 -6.08 -2.61
CA LEU A 85 -10.59 -4.76 -3.12
C LEU A 85 -9.45 -4.82 -4.15
N ASN A 86 -8.41 -5.62 -3.92
CA ASN A 86 -7.30 -5.77 -4.87
C ASN A 86 -7.78 -6.45 -6.17
N LYS A 87 -8.67 -7.45 -6.11
CA LYS A 87 -9.29 -8.04 -7.31
C LYS A 87 -10.05 -7.01 -8.14
N LEU A 88 -10.81 -6.13 -7.48
CA LEU A 88 -11.54 -5.06 -8.17
C LEU A 88 -10.59 -4.04 -8.82
N ARG A 89 -9.44 -3.76 -8.20
CA ARG A 89 -8.39 -2.90 -8.77
C ARG A 89 -7.75 -3.53 -9.99
N GLU A 90 -7.30 -4.77 -9.90
CA GLU A 90 -6.68 -5.49 -11.01
C GLU A 90 -7.62 -5.57 -12.22
N ALA A 91 -8.90 -5.90 -12.00
CA ALA A 91 -9.91 -5.93 -13.06
C ALA A 91 -10.12 -4.55 -13.72
N ARG A 92 -9.99 -3.47 -12.95
CA ARG A 92 -10.10 -2.10 -13.46
C ARG A 92 -8.85 -1.70 -14.26
N GLU A 93 -7.66 -2.03 -13.76
CA GLU A 93 -6.39 -1.76 -14.45
C GLU A 93 -6.32 -2.47 -15.80
N GLN A 94 -6.73 -3.74 -15.87
CA GLN A 94 -6.80 -4.47 -17.13
C GLN A 94 -7.72 -3.80 -18.17
N LYS A 95 -8.87 -3.25 -17.73
CA LYS A 95 -9.77 -2.49 -18.60
C LYS A 95 -9.12 -1.21 -19.11
N TYR A 96 -8.43 -0.46 -18.24
CA TYR A 96 -7.76 0.77 -18.64
C TYR A 96 -6.61 0.53 -19.61
N LEU A 97 -5.82 -0.54 -19.41
CA LEU A 97 -4.79 -0.95 -20.37
C LEU A 97 -5.40 -1.31 -21.73
N THR A 98 -6.53 -2.00 -21.72
CA THR A 98 -7.24 -2.34 -22.96
C THR A 98 -7.72 -1.07 -23.67
N TYR A 99 -8.34 -0.14 -22.95
CA TYR A 99 -8.82 1.13 -23.52
C TYR A 99 -7.68 2.03 -24.01
N SER A 100 -6.56 2.10 -23.28
CA SER A 100 -5.42 2.92 -23.70
C SER A 100 -4.80 2.40 -25.00
N LEU A 101 -4.71 1.08 -25.18
CA LEU A 101 -4.26 0.45 -26.42
C LEU A 101 -5.22 0.75 -27.59
N ILE A 102 -6.53 0.66 -27.37
CA ILE A 102 -7.54 0.99 -28.40
C ILE A 102 -7.43 2.47 -28.81
N ILE A 103 -7.33 3.38 -27.84
CA ILE A 103 -7.19 4.82 -28.10
C ILE A 103 -5.90 5.10 -28.88
N LEU A 104 -4.79 4.46 -28.49
CA LEU A 104 -3.52 4.59 -29.21
C LEU A 104 -3.63 4.10 -30.67
N ALA A 105 -4.30 2.98 -30.90
CA ALA A 105 -4.51 2.45 -32.25
C ALA A 105 -5.35 3.40 -33.12
N ILE A 106 -6.44 3.95 -32.57
CA ILE A 106 -7.28 4.94 -33.27
C ILE A 106 -6.48 6.20 -33.58
N PHE A 107 -5.68 6.69 -32.62
CA PHE A 107 -4.83 7.86 -32.82
C PHE A 107 -3.81 7.65 -33.96
N LEU A 108 -3.14 6.50 -33.99
CA LEU A 108 -2.19 6.17 -35.05
C LEU A 108 -2.87 6.06 -36.42
N LEU A 109 -4.07 5.46 -36.49
CA LEU A 109 -4.86 5.41 -37.73
C LEU A 109 -5.24 6.82 -38.21
N PHE A 110 -5.68 7.69 -37.30
CA PHE A 110 -6.03 9.07 -37.63
C PHE A 110 -4.83 9.85 -38.17
N VAL A 111 -3.68 9.77 -37.49
CA VAL A 111 -2.43 10.40 -37.95
C VAL A 111 -2.02 9.87 -39.32
N GLY A 112 -2.06 8.55 -39.53
CA GLY A 112 -1.75 7.93 -40.82
C GLY A 112 -2.68 8.40 -41.94
N MET A 113 -3.97 8.55 -41.67
CA MET A 113 -4.95 9.07 -42.62
C MET A 113 -4.66 10.53 -43.00
N VAL A 114 -4.34 11.39 -42.03
CA VAL A 114 -3.99 12.80 -42.28
C VAL A 114 -2.74 12.91 -43.14
N VAL A 115 -1.69 12.13 -42.82
CA VAL A 115 -0.45 12.12 -43.60
C VAL A 115 -0.69 11.62 -45.03
N PHE A 116 -1.48 10.56 -45.19
CA PHE A 116 -1.83 10.03 -46.51
C PHE A 116 -2.57 11.07 -47.37
N LEU A 117 -3.51 11.81 -46.78
CA LEU A 117 -4.24 12.88 -47.47
C LEU A 117 -3.36 14.07 -47.82
N ALA A 118 -2.34 14.38 -47.01
CA ALA A 118 -1.43 15.50 -47.25
C ALA A 118 -0.36 15.21 -48.34
N LEU A 119 -0.03 13.94 -48.56
CA LEU A 119 0.96 13.49 -49.55
C LEU A 119 0.37 13.20 -50.94
N ARG A 120 -0.96 13.28 -51.08
CA ARG A 120 -1.70 13.06 -52.33
C ARG A 120 -2.14 14.39 -52.93
#